data_AF-A0A067BP90-F1
#
_entry.id   AF-A0A067BP90-F1
#
_cell.length_a   1.000
_cell.length_b   1.000
_cell.length_c   1.000
_cell.angle_alpha   90.00
_cell.angle_beta   90.00
_cell.angle_gamma   90.00
#
_symmetry.space_group_name_H-M   'P 1'
#
loop_
_entity.id
_entity.type
_entity.pdbx_description
1 polymer ?
#
loop_
_entity_poly.entity_id
_entity_poly.type
_entity_poly.pdbx_seq_one_letter_code
_entity_poly.pdbx_strand_id
1 'polypeptide(L)'
;VKVTYLSADGVRRTVIANQTASPVAILACFVGGRAPQSDYPSHAGRRIVVTYSNGDEAMILNFIALLSLLGYGWLAENTAKNTEPQRRYSVANANISCMVWMHHRTSMKFVGFVSFLAWHIDAAKIRCAWAAAIDEMATDATYSCSVDSLGHLDGVVSLASFAWIFFALVYMDLLPGVTIQTRGYLVTTVLLGALPLSLLSFLIAELCKLRRTLPGFSMVHEYLFLALSWGAVMALLRTSVLLAPTITLLEAALRVVGVRRQAIDPESAWAGVIGHSYWVDASGYRPSPVSYVPLSLLLETPHMDVRHVIDHAYGANDVRRHCDHPEWVAYQCEYVVFLAH
;
A
#
# COMPACT_ATOMS: atom_id res chain seq x y z
N VAL A 1 -23.14 -21.08 7.99
CA VAL A 1 -21.81 -21.53 8.48
C VAL A 1 -21.72 -23.06 8.41
N LYS A 2 -20.62 -23.65 7.92
CA LYS A 2 -20.42 -25.11 7.84
C LYS A 2 -19.70 -25.59 9.11
N VAL A 3 -20.37 -26.39 9.92
CA VAL A 3 -19.87 -26.92 11.19
C VAL A 3 -19.50 -28.39 11.00
N THR A 4 -18.26 -28.75 11.35
CA THR A 4 -17.81 -30.16 11.35
C THR A 4 -17.50 -30.58 12.77
N TYR A 5 -18.03 -31.72 13.19
CA TYR A 5 -17.80 -32.30 14.51
C TYR A 5 -17.55 -33.82 14.41
N LEU A 6 -16.85 -34.39 15.39
CA LEU A 6 -16.72 -35.83 15.54
C LEU A 6 -17.90 -36.33 16.38
N SER A 7 -18.62 -37.40 16.03
CA SER A 7 -19.66 -38.00 16.88
C SER A 7 -19.08 -38.99 17.91
N ALA A 8 -19.90 -39.50 18.85
CA ALA A 8 -19.41 -40.28 20.00
C ALA A 8 -18.93 -41.69 19.62
N ASP A 9 -19.38 -42.11 18.46
CA ASP A 9 -18.93 -43.25 17.67
C ASP A 9 -17.63 -42.98 16.89
N GLY A 10 -17.01 -41.81 17.03
CA GLY A 10 -15.79 -41.42 16.30
C GLY A 10 -16.02 -41.00 14.85
N VAL A 11 -17.28 -40.91 14.39
CA VAL A 11 -17.59 -40.60 12.98
C VAL A 11 -17.58 -39.08 12.74
N ARG A 12 -16.89 -38.62 11.69
CA ARG A 12 -16.88 -37.19 11.35
C ARG A 12 -18.20 -36.80 10.66
N ARG A 13 -18.91 -35.83 11.21
CA ARG A 13 -20.19 -35.31 10.68
C ARG A 13 -20.08 -33.83 10.34
N THR A 14 -20.77 -33.41 9.29
CA THR A 14 -20.83 -32.01 8.86
C THR A 14 -22.28 -31.56 8.78
N VAL A 15 -22.59 -30.41 9.39
CA VAL A 15 -23.90 -29.77 9.38
C VAL A 15 -23.76 -28.33 8.89
N ILE A 16 -24.72 -27.88 8.08
CA ILE A 16 -24.79 -26.50 7.60
C ILE A 16 -25.78 -25.75 8.50
N ALA A 17 -25.30 -24.80 9.30
CA ALA A 17 -26.12 -23.92 10.10
C ALA A 17 -26.54 -22.70 9.26
N ASN A 18 -27.83 -22.61 8.96
CA ASN A 18 -28.42 -21.47 8.25
C ASN A 18 -28.69 -20.29 9.22
N GLN A 19 -28.73 -19.07 8.69
CA GLN A 19 -29.09 -17.82 9.43
C GLN A 19 -28.12 -17.35 10.54
N THR A 20 -26.86 -17.80 10.52
CA THR A 20 -25.82 -17.40 11.51
C THR A 20 -24.96 -16.21 11.09
N ALA A 21 -25.27 -15.55 9.97
CA ALA A 21 -24.52 -14.40 9.47
C ALA A 21 -24.99 -13.09 10.15
N SER A 22 -24.47 -12.79 11.33
CA SER A 22 -24.53 -11.44 11.91
C SER A 22 -23.28 -10.64 11.52
N PRO A 23 -23.30 -9.30 11.55
CA PRO A 23 -22.12 -8.47 11.32
C PRO A 23 -20.94 -8.85 12.24
N VAL A 24 -21.25 -9.28 13.47
CA VAL A 24 -20.28 -9.78 14.46
C VAL A 24 -19.69 -11.13 14.04
N ALA A 25 -20.48 -12.01 13.40
CA ALA A 25 -19.99 -13.29 12.85
C ALA A 25 -19.10 -13.10 11.62
N ILE A 26 -19.35 -12.06 10.80
CA ILE A 26 -18.47 -11.65 9.69
C ILE A 26 -17.15 -11.10 10.25
N LEU A 27 -17.22 -10.25 11.28
CA LEU A 27 -16.03 -9.73 11.97
C LEU A 27 -15.20 -10.85 12.62
N ALA A 28 -15.87 -11.84 13.23
CA ALA A 28 -15.25 -13.04 13.78
C ALA A 28 -14.55 -13.90 12.72
N CYS A 29 -15.11 -13.99 11.49
CA CYS A 29 -14.46 -14.64 10.35
C CYS A 29 -13.23 -13.87 9.84
N PHE A 30 -13.22 -12.52 9.89
CA PHE A 30 -12.04 -11.72 9.56
C PHE A 30 -10.95 -11.76 10.65
N VAL A 31 -11.35 -11.89 11.92
CA VAL A 31 -10.47 -11.84 13.09
C VAL A 31 -9.99 -13.25 13.52
N GLY A 32 -10.49 -14.32 12.91
CA GLY A 32 -10.13 -15.70 13.29
C GLY A 32 -10.62 -16.09 14.70
N GLY A 33 -11.63 -15.40 15.21
CA GLY A 33 -12.20 -15.61 16.54
C GLY A 33 -13.53 -16.35 16.47
N ARG A 34 -13.84 -17.13 17.51
CA ARG A 34 -15.05 -17.94 17.70
C ARG A 34 -16.35 -17.35 17.11
N ALA A 35 -17.19 -18.21 16.54
CA ALA A 35 -18.60 -17.88 16.35
C ALA A 35 -19.25 -17.53 17.70
N PRO A 36 -20.19 -16.56 17.76
CA PRO A 36 -20.92 -16.26 18.98
C PRO A 36 -21.56 -17.54 19.51
N GLN A 37 -21.41 -17.79 20.81
CA GLN A 37 -22.05 -18.90 21.49
C GLN A 37 -23.57 -18.76 21.32
N SER A 38 -24.11 -19.52 20.39
CA SER A 38 -25.52 -19.87 20.39
C SER A 38 -25.63 -21.13 21.24
N ASP A 39 -26.60 -21.15 22.15
CA ASP A 39 -26.86 -22.26 23.06
C ASP A 39 -27.12 -23.54 22.25
N TYR A 40 -26.10 -24.39 22.14
CA TYR A 40 -26.28 -25.74 21.66
C TYR A 40 -26.77 -26.61 22.83
N PRO A 41 -27.80 -27.45 22.62
CA PRO A 41 -28.42 -28.21 23.70
C PRO A 41 -27.39 -29.11 24.39
N SER A 42 -27.31 -28.96 25.71
CA SER A 42 -26.27 -29.42 26.64
C SER A 42 -26.28 -30.94 26.93
N HIS A 43 -26.82 -31.77 26.04
CA HIS A 43 -27.01 -33.20 26.30
C HIS A 43 -26.13 -34.16 25.47
N ALA A 44 -25.12 -33.66 24.77
CA ALA A 44 -24.05 -34.51 24.24
C ALA A 44 -22.71 -33.87 24.58
N GLY A 45 -21.81 -34.64 25.21
CA GLY A 45 -20.56 -34.18 25.79
C GLY A 45 -19.77 -33.16 24.96
N ARG A 46 -19.24 -32.17 25.68
CA ARG A 46 -18.32 -31.10 25.29
C ARG A 46 -17.56 -31.40 23.99
N ARG A 47 -18.04 -30.86 22.87
CA ARG A 47 -17.33 -30.85 21.57
C ARG A 47 -17.07 -29.44 21.12
N ILE A 48 -15.79 -29.14 20.95
CA ILE A 48 -15.33 -27.87 20.39
C ILE A 48 -15.44 -27.98 18.87
N VAL A 49 -16.31 -27.17 18.29
CA VAL A 49 -16.42 -26.98 16.85
C VAL A 49 -15.44 -25.89 16.44
N VAL A 50 -14.53 -26.20 15.52
CA VAL A 50 -13.62 -25.22 14.91
C VAL A 50 -13.96 -25.07 13.43
N THR A 51 -14.29 -23.85 13.02
CA THR A 51 -14.48 -23.46 11.62
C THR A 51 -13.15 -23.00 11.03
N TYR A 52 -12.75 -23.61 9.91
CA TYR A 52 -11.64 -23.16 9.06
C TYR A 52 -12.19 -22.37 7.87
N SER A 53 -11.65 -21.19 7.61
CA SER A 53 -11.79 -20.52 6.30
C SER A 53 -10.42 -20.37 5.67
N ASN A 54 -10.16 -21.16 4.62
CA ASN A 54 -9.05 -20.92 3.71
C ASN A 54 -9.52 -19.88 2.70
N GLY A 55 -9.33 -18.60 3.03
CA GLY A 55 -9.55 -17.49 2.11
C GLY A 55 -8.30 -17.29 1.28
N ASP A 56 -8.18 -18.07 0.21
CA ASP A 56 -7.03 -18.17 -0.69
C ASP A 56 -6.57 -16.81 -1.25
N GLU A 57 -5.25 -16.69 -1.44
CA GLU A 57 -4.53 -15.64 -2.18
C GLU A 57 -5.19 -15.20 -3.49
N ALA A 58 -6.02 -16.08 -4.09
CA ALA A 58 -6.86 -15.79 -5.23
C ALA A 58 -7.80 -14.59 -5.02
N MET A 59 -8.33 -14.38 -3.80
CA MET A 59 -9.18 -13.22 -3.51
C MET A 59 -8.39 -11.91 -3.61
N ILE A 60 -7.13 -11.92 -3.19
CA ILE A 60 -6.24 -10.75 -3.19
C ILE A 60 -5.72 -10.47 -4.60
N LEU A 61 -5.30 -11.50 -5.33
CA LEU A 61 -4.89 -11.38 -6.73
C LEU A 61 -6.03 -10.91 -7.63
N ASN A 62 -7.25 -11.45 -7.45
CA ASN A 62 -8.43 -10.98 -8.18
C ASN A 62 -8.78 -9.54 -7.82
N PHE A 63 -8.56 -9.12 -6.57
CA PHE A 63 -8.83 -7.75 -6.14
C PHE A 63 -7.80 -6.74 -6.68
N ILE A 64 -6.51 -7.08 -6.67
CA ILE A 64 -5.44 -6.28 -7.28
C ILE A 64 -5.62 -6.21 -8.80
N ALA A 65 -5.99 -7.32 -9.44
CA ALA A 65 -6.31 -7.37 -10.86
C ALA A 65 -7.54 -6.49 -11.19
N LEU A 66 -8.59 -6.54 -10.37
CA LEU A 66 -9.79 -5.70 -10.54
C LEU A 66 -9.45 -4.21 -10.37
N LEU A 67 -8.63 -3.84 -9.38
CA LEU A 67 -8.20 -2.45 -9.19
C LEU A 67 -7.30 -1.96 -10.32
N SER A 68 -6.39 -2.81 -10.80
CA SER A 68 -5.57 -2.50 -11.97
C SER A 68 -6.46 -2.30 -13.19
N LEU A 69 -7.45 -3.18 -13.40
CA LEU A 69 -8.42 -3.07 -14.49
C LEU A 69 -9.28 -1.81 -14.41
N LEU A 70 -9.75 -1.42 -13.23
CA LEU A 70 -10.50 -0.18 -13.01
C LEU A 70 -9.62 1.06 -13.25
N GLY A 71 -8.36 1.03 -12.80
CA GLY A 71 -7.38 2.09 -13.04
C GLY A 71 -7.06 2.25 -14.53
N TYR A 72 -6.84 1.14 -15.25
CA TYR A 72 -6.64 1.14 -16.70
C TYR A 72 -7.91 1.57 -17.44
N GLY A 73 -9.10 1.18 -16.98
CA GLY A 73 -10.37 1.59 -17.55
C GLY A 73 -10.63 3.09 -17.41
N TRP A 74 -10.43 3.63 -16.20
CA TRP A 74 -10.49 5.07 -15.94
C TRP A 74 -9.52 5.83 -16.83
N LEU A 75 -8.26 5.35 -16.93
CA LEU A 75 -7.27 5.98 -17.78
C LEU A 75 -7.68 5.93 -19.26
N ALA A 76 -8.07 4.76 -19.77
CA ALA A 76 -8.49 4.59 -21.15
C ALA A 76 -9.66 5.52 -21.49
N GLU A 77 -10.65 5.63 -20.62
CA GLU A 77 -11.78 6.55 -20.77
C GLU A 77 -11.34 8.01 -20.76
N ASN A 78 -10.49 8.40 -19.81
CA ASN A 78 -10.00 9.78 -19.69
C ASN A 78 -9.14 10.15 -20.90
N THR A 79 -8.29 9.24 -21.38
CA THR A 79 -7.42 9.43 -22.55
C THR A 79 -8.23 9.48 -23.85
N ALA A 80 -9.25 8.63 -24.00
CA ALA A 80 -10.14 8.61 -25.16
C ALA A 80 -11.00 9.88 -25.27
N LYS A 81 -11.44 10.45 -24.14
CA LYS A 81 -12.22 11.71 -24.11
C LYS A 81 -11.36 12.96 -24.29
N ASN A 82 -10.04 12.88 -24.11
CA ASN A 82 -9.14 14.02 -24.27
C ASN A 82 -8.80 14.24 -25.73
N THR A 83 -9.19 15.39 -26.30
CA THR A 83 -8.83 15.81 -27.66
C THR A 83 -7.53 16.62 -27.71
N GLU A 84 -7.05 17.13 -26.57
CA GLU A 84 -5.87 17.99 -26.49
C GLU A 84 -4.55 17.20 -26.60
N PRO A 85 -3.66 17.54 -27.56
CA PRO A 85 -2.39 16.84 -27.76
C PRO A 85 -1.45 16.88 -26.55
N GLN A 86 -1.43 18.02 -25.84
CA GLN A 86 -0.54 18.28 -24.69
C GLN A 86 -0.83 17.31 -23.54
N ARG A 87 -2.12 17.11 -23.23
CA ARG A 87 -2.56 16.19 -22.18
C ARG A 87 -2.29 14.74 -22.55
N ARG A 88 -2.47 14.34 -23.82
CA ARG A 88 -2.14 12.99 -24.29
C ARG A 88 -0.64 12.70 -24.16
N TYR A 89 0.20 13.66 -24.53
CA TYR A 89 1.66 13.55 -24.41
C TYR A 89 2.09 13.37 -22.94
N SER A 90 1.56 14.19 -22.03
CA SER A 90 1.93 14.10 -20.61
C SER A 90 1.37 12.86 -19.91
N VAL A 91 0.21 12.32 -20.34
CA VAL A 91 -0.29 11.02 -19.84
C VAL A 91 0.62 9.87 -20.24
N ALA A 92 1.20 9.90 -21.44
CA ALA A 92 2.16 8.87 -21.87
C ALA A 92 3.46 8.89 -21.04
N ASN A 93 3.83 10.06 -20.52
CA ASN A 93 5.01 10.23 -19.66
C ASN A 93 4.71 10.05 -18.16
N ALA A 94 3.45 10.15 -17.74
CA ALA A 94 3.06 10.01 -16.34
C ALA A 94 3.01 8.55 -15.89
N ASN A 95 3.30 8.31 -14.61
CA ASN A 95 3.18 6.97 -14.04
C ASN A 95 1.72 6.70 -13.66
N ILE A 96 1.04 5.91 -14.50
CA ILE A 96 -0.38 5.55 -14.35
C ILE A 96 -0.66 4.95 -12.96
N SER A 97 0.21 4.07 -12.47
CA SER A 97 0.04 3.44 -11.16
C SER A 97 0.08 4.47 -10.03
N CYS A 98 0.96 5.47 -10.14
CA CYS A 98 1.03 6.59 -9.19
C CYS A 98 -0.22 7.46 -9.26
N MET A 99 -0.69 7.81 -10.47
CA MET A 99 -1.92 8.59 -10.66
C MET A 99 -3.13 7.91 -10.00
N VAL A 100 -3.35 6.64 -10.29
CA VAL A 100 -4.46 5.85 -9.70
C VAL A 100 -4.32 5.78 -8.19
N TRP A 101 -3.10 5.55 -7.69
CA TRP A 101 -2.83 5.52 -6.25
C TRP A 101 -3.18 6.83 -5.57
N MET A 102 -2.77 7.96 -6.13
CA MET A 102 -3.00 9.28 -5.54
C MET A 102 -4.47 9.70 -5.63
N HIS A 103 -5.17 9.39 -6.73
CA HIS A 103 -6.59 9.71 -6.88
C HIS A 103 -7.51 8.85 -5.99
N HIS A 104 -7.15 7.59 -5.74
CA HIS A 104 -7.91 6.66 -4.92
C HIS A 104 -7.22 6.34 -3.58
N ARG A 105 -6.44 7.28 -3.06
CA ARG A 105 -5.47 7.10 -1.95
C ARG A 105 -6.01 6.36 -0.73
N THR A 106 -7.20 6.72 -0.24
CA THR A 106 -7.77 6.07 0.95
C THR A 106 -8.02 4.58 0.73
N SER A 107 -8.69 4.24 -0.38
CA SER A 107 -8.96 2.86 -0.75
C SER A 107 -7.67 2.09 -1.04
N MET A 108 -6.73 2.71 -1.77
CA MET A 108 -5.46 2.08 -2.13
C MET A 108 -4.57 1.82 -0.91
N LYS A 109 -4.56 2.73 0.07
CA LYS A 109 -3.86 2.51 1.35
C LYS A 109 -4.47 1.36 2.15
N PHE A 110 -5.80 1.34 2.29
CA PHE A 110 -6.48 0.27 3.04
C PHE A 110 -6.25 -1.10 2.40
N VAL A 111 -6.50 -1.20 1.10
CA VAL A 111 -6.35 -2.45 0.35
C VAL A 111 -4.90 -2.89 0.30
N GLY A 112 -3.99 -1.96 -0.01
CA GLY A 112 -2.56 -2.26 -0.06
C GLY A 112 -2.08 -2.79 1.28
N PHE A 113 -2.54 -2.20 2.39
CA PHE A 113 -2.19 -2.65 3.73
C PHE A 113 -2.75 -4.03 4.07
N VAL A 114 -4.02 -4.31 3.78
CA VAL A 114 -4.62 -5.64 4.00
C VAL A 114 -3.93 -6.70 3.15
N SER A 115 -3.65 -6.40 1.88
CA SER A 115 -2.95 -7.29 0.96
C SER A 115 -1.52 -7.58 1.46
N PHE A 116 -0.84 -6.54 1.94
CA PHE A 116 0.48 -6.63 2.53
C PHE A 116 0.52 -7.51 3.79
N LEU A 117 -0.49 -7.39 4.67
CA LEU A 117 -0.60 -8.26 5.85
C LEU A 117 -0.81 -9.72 5.47
N ALA A 118 -1.67 -9.99 4.49
CA ALA A 118 -1.92 -11.33 4.01
C ALA A 118 -0.66 -11.96 3.40
N TRP A 119 0.09 -11.20 2.59
CA TRP A 119 1.41 -11.63 2.11
C TRP A 119 2.36 -11.96 3.26
N HIS A 120 2.44 -11.10 4.28
CA HIS A 120 3.34 -11.36 5.40
C HIS A 120 2.95 -12.63 6.16
N ILE A 121 1.65 -12.88 6.35
CA ILE A 121 1.12 -14.10 6.98
C ILE A 121 1.54 -15.34 6.20
N ASP A 122 1.36 -15.32 4.87
CA ASP A 122 1.71 -16.45 4.01
C ASP A 122 3.23 -16.66 3.94
N ALA A 123 3.98 -15.60 3.65
CA ALA A 123 5.43 -15.63 3.51
C ALA A 123 6.13 -16.07 4.81
N ALA A 124 5.68 -15.57 5.96
CA ALA A 124 6.19 -16.01 7.26
C ALA A 124 5.54 -17.32 7.76
N LYS A 125 4.71 -17.97 6.93
CA LYS A 125 3.97 -19.21 7.22
C LYS A 125 3.33 -19.17 8.61
N ILE A 126 2.70 -18.03 8.94
CA ILE A 126 2.08 -17.79 10.25
C ILE A 126 0.86 -18.69 10.36
N ARG A 127 1.01 -19.79 11.11
CA ARG A 127 -0.05 -20.77 11.33
C ARG A 127 -0.38 -20.82 12.79
N CYS A 128 -1.59 -20.41 13.14
CA CYS A 128 -2.07 -20.50 14.50
C CYS A 128 -3.17 -21.54 14.61
N ALA A 129 -2.98 -22.49 15.53
CA ALA A 129 -3.92 -23.57 15.76
C ALA A 129 -3.96 -23.95 17.24
N TRP A 130 -5.13 -24.40 17.69
CA TRP A 130 -5.26 -25.11 18.95
C TRP A 130 -4.53 -26.45 18.83
N ALA A 131 -3.93 -26.90 19.94
CA ALA A 131 -3.36 -28.23 20.04
C ALA A 131 -4.38 -29.28 19.58
N ALA A 132 -3.93 -30.23 18.75
CA ALA A 132 -4.79 -31.22 18.12
C ALA A 132 -5.39 -32.22 19.14
N ALA A 133 -4.77 -32.35 20.31
CA ALA A 133 -5.22 -33.13 21.43
C ALA A 133 -5.03 -32.34 22.74
N ILE A 134 -5.92 -32.58 23.71
CA ILE A 134 -5.80 -32.11 25.08
C ILE A 134 -5.50 -33.35 25.90
N ASP A 135 -4.25 -33.49 26.37
CA ASP A 135 -3.80 -34.69 27.07
C ASP A 135 -4.42 -34.79 28.49
N GLU A 136 -4.77 -33.66 29.11
CA GLU A 136 -5.40 -33.60 30.44
C GLU A 136 -6.60 -32.66 30.49
N MET A 137 -7.77 -33.16 30.91
CA MET A 137 -9.00 -32.34 31.07
C MET A 137 -8.87 -31.21 32.10
N ALA A 138 -7.86 -31.25 32.97
CA ALA A 138 -7.57 -30.19 33.95
C ALA A 138 -6.78 -29.02 33.34
N THR A 139 -6.23 -29.18 32.15
CA THR A 139 -5.44 -28.16 31.45
C THR A 139 -6.24 -27.57 30.29
N ASP A 140 -6.22 -26.24 30.18
CA ASP A 140 -6.81 -25.56 29.03
C ASP A 140 -6.05 -25.92 27.74
N ALA A 141 -6.80 -26.04 26.64
CA ALA A 141 -6.21 -26.30 25.33
C ALA A 141 -5.15 -25.24 25.01
N THR A 142 -3.97 -25.65 24.56
CA THR A 142 -2.90 -24.70 24.22
C THR A 142 -3.12 -24.15 22.81
N TYR A 143 -3.23 -22.83 22.66
CA TYR A 143 -3.20 -22.17 21.36
C TYR A 143 -1.75 -21.89 20.98
N SER A 144 -1.27 -22.55 19.93
CA SER A 144 0.10 -22.41 19.45
C SER A 144 0.12 -21.80 18.06
N CYS A 145 1.12 -20.96 17.80
CA CYS A 145 1.36 -20.44 16.48
C CYS A 145 2.76 -20.90 16.02
N SER A 146 2.99 -21.11 14.73
CA SER A 146 4.32 -21.25 14.14
C SER A 146 4.58 -20.05 13.23
N VAL A 147 5.80 -19.50 13.28
CA VAL A 147 6.24 -18.37 12.45
C VAL A 147 7.62 -18.72 11.91
N ASP A 148 7.78 -18.66 10.60
CA ASP A 148 9.02 -18.84 9.86
C ASP A 148 9.57 -17.46 9.45
N SER A 149 10.51 -16.93 10.22
CA SER A 149 11.06 -15.58 9.98
C SER A 149 11.90 -15.46 8.72
N LEU A 150 12.36 -16.59 8.16
CA LEU A 150 13.14 -16.60 6.93
C LEU A 150 12.27 -16.87 5.69
N GLY A 151 10.99 -17.22 5.88
CA GLY A 151 10.10 -17.59 4.78
C GLY A 151 9.88 -16.46 3.75
N HIS A 152 10.11 -15.19 4.11
CA HIS A 152 10.07 -14.07 3.15
C HIS A 152 11.12 -14.16 2.04
N LEU A 153 12.19 -14.94 2.23
CA LEU A 153 13.26 -15.12 1.25
C LEU A 153 12.96 -16.22 0.22
N ASP A 154 11.97 -17.09 0.49
CA ASP A 154 11.61 -18.21 -0.39
C ASP A 154 10.92 -17.73 -1.69
N GLY A 155 10.40 -16.49 -1.71
CA GLY A 155 9.58 -15.95 -2.81
C GLY A 155 10.07 -14.60 -3.35
N VAL A 156 11.16 -14.58 -4.12
CA VAL A 156 11.78 -13.34 -4.65
C VAL A 156 10.81 -12.48 -5.47
N VAL A 157 9.98 -13.11 -6.31
CA VAL A 157 8.99 -12.39 -7.14
C VAL A 157 7.93 -11.73 -6.27
N SER A 158 7.41 -12.47 -5.30
CA SER A 158 6.41 -11.96 -4.34
C SER A 158 7.00 -10.82 -3.51
N LEU A 159 8.22 -10.98 -3.00
CA LEU A 159 8.95 -9.94 -2.27
C LEU A 159 9.13 -8.66 -3.12
N ALA A 160 9.47 -8.80 -4.40
CA ALA A 160 9.60 -7.65 -5.30
C ALA A 160 8.25 -6.93 -5.53
N SER A 161 7.16 -7.66 -5.70
CA SER A 161 5.81 -7.08 -5.84
C SER A 161 5.37 -6.36 -4.56
N PHE A 162 5.59 -6.97 -3.39
CA PHE A 162 5.22 -6.37 -2.10
C PHE A 162 6.19 -5.27 -1.64
N ALA A 163 7.42 -5.24 -2.14
CA ALA A 163 8.34 -4.11 -1.97
C ALA A 163 7.78 -2.83 -2.59
N TRP A 164 7.16 -2.95 -3.75
CA TRP A 164 6.48 -1.82 -4.38
C TRP A 164 5.26 -1.37 -3.56
N ILE A 165 4.43 -2.31 -3.09
CA ILE A 165 3.26 -1.98 -2.24
C ILE A 165 3.71 -1.30 -0.96
N PHE A 166 4.78 -1.79 -0.32
CA PHE A 166 5.35 -1.19 0.87
C PHE A 166 5.84 0.24 0.59
N PHE A 167 6.60 0.45 -0.48
CA PHE A 167 7.00 1.78 -0.93
C PHE A 167 5.79 2.70 -1.15
N ALA A 168 4.75 2.21 -1.81
CA ALA A 168 3.52 2.96 -2.08
C ALA A 168 2.78 3.38 -0.80
N LEU A 169 2.70 2.48 0.18
CA LEU A 169 2.06 2.74 1.47
C LEU A 169 2.82 3.79 2.29
N VAL A 170 4.15 3.73 2.30
CA VAL A 170 4.98 4.52 3.21
C VAL A 170 5.46 5.84 2.60
N TYR A 171 5.86 5.87 1.32
CA TYR A 171 6.67 6.96 0.77
C TYR A 171 6.16 7.60 -0.52
N MET A 172 5.28 6.96 -1.30
CA MET A 172 4.88 7.47 -2.62
C MET A 172 4.26 8.87 -2.57
N ASP A 173 3.49 9.18 -1.53
CA ASP A 173 2.90 10.50 -1.32
C ASP A 173 3.88 11.56 -0.79
N LEU A 174 5.14 11.19 -0.49
CA LEU A 174 6.19 12.07 0.03
C LEU A 174 7.26 12.41 -1.02
N LEU A 175 7.20 11.79 -2.20
CA LEU A 175 8.25 11.86 -3.22
C LEU A 175 7.67 12.29 -4.58
N PRO A 176 7.11 13.52 -4.67
CA PRO A 176 6.52 14.02 -5.91
C PRO A 176 7.52 13.97 -7.08
N GLY A 177 7.08 13.39 -8.21
CA GLY A 177 7.84 13.35 -9.46
C GLY A 177 8.89 12.25 -9.57
N VAL A 178 9.18 11.51 -8.50
CA VAL A 178 10.18 10.41 -8.54
C VAL A 178 9.73 9.26 -9.45
N THR A 179 8.41 9.10 -9.61
CA THR A 179 7.76 8.02 -10.37
C THR A 179 7.76 8.24 -11.87
N ILE A 180 7.94 9.48 -12.32
CA ILE A 180 7.99 9.87 -13.75
C ILE A 180 9.27 9.32 -14.38
N GLN A 181 10.39 9.36 -13.63
CA GLN A 181 11.70 8.94 -14.13
C GLN A 181 11.97 7.47 -13.79
N THR A 182 12.00 6.60 -14.81
CA THR A 182 12.12 5.14 -14.60
C THR A 182 13.33 4.74 -13.76
N ARG A 183 14.50 5.37 -13.99
CA ARG A 183 15.73 5.09 -13.23
C ARG A 183 15.60 5.50 -11.77
N GLY A 184 15.11 6.71 -11.52
CA GLY A 184 14.88 7.21 -10.16
C GLY A 184 13.86 6.36 -9.42
N TYR A 185 12.77 6.03 -10.08
CA TYR A 185 11.70 5.20 -9.56
C TYR A 185 12.18 3.79 -9.16
N LEU A 186 13.00 3.16 -10.00
CA LEU A 186 13.60 1.86 -9.69
C LEU A 186 14.50 1.95 -8.46
N VAL A 187 15.44 2.90 -8.43
CA VAL A 187 16.36 3.10 -7.29
C VAL A 187 15.58 3.37 -6.01
N THR A 188 14.53 4.20 -6.08
CA THR A 188 13.69 4.53 -4.94
C THR A 188 12.93 3.31 -4.43
N THR A 189 12.34 2.52 -5.32
CA THR A 189 11.61 1.30 -4.97
C THR A 189 12.53 0.26 -4.34
N VAL A 190 13.78 0.14 -4.80
CA VAL A 190 14.76 -0.77 -4.20
C VAL A 190 15.20 -0.27 -2.82
N LEU A 191 15.60 1.00 -2.71
CA LEU A 191 16.15 1.55 -1.46
C LEU A 191 15.10 1.73 -0.37
N LEU A 192 13.89 2.15 -0.72
CA LEU A 192 12.81 2.47 0.23
C LEU A 192 11.72 1.40 0.29
N GLY A 193 11.67 0.50 -0.68
CA GLY A 193 10.77 -0.64 -0.72
C GLY A 193 11.49 -1.92 -0.32
N ALA A 194 12.30 -2.46 -1.23
CA ALA A 194 12.82 -3.82 -1.13
C ALA A 194 13.78 -4.03 0.06
N LEU A 195 14.76 -3.15 0.25
CA LEU A 195 15.73 -3.25 1.34
C LEU A 195 15.08 -3.17 2.72
N PRO A 196 14.32 -2.11 3.07
CA PRO A 196 13.69 -2.02 4.37
C PRO A 196 12.65 -3.11 4.56
N LEU A 197 11.88 -3.48 3.52
CA LEU A 197 10.90 -4.56 3.64
C LEU A 197 11.55 -5.87 4.03
N SER A 198 12.66 -6.25 3.39
CA SER A 198 13.36 -7.52 3.66
C SER A 198 13.87 -7.60 5.11
N LEU A 199 14.42 -6.49 5.63
CA LEU A 199 14.91 -6.42 7.00
C LEU A 199 13.77 -6.38 8.02
N LEU A 200 12.77 -5.53 7.78
CA LEU A 200 11.66 -5.31 8.70
C LEU A 200 10.72 -6.52 8.73
N SER A 201 10.56 -7.25 7.63
CA SER A 201 9.74 -8.47 7.62
C SER A 201 10.32 -9.54 8.54
N PHE A 202 11.65 -9.72 8.51
CA PHE A 202 12.35 -10.59 9.45
C PHE A 202 12.16 -10.11 10.90
N LEU A 203 12.37 -8.81 11.16
CA LEU A 203 12.21 -8.24 12.50
C LEU A 203 10.79 -8.43 13.04
N ILE A 204 9.77 -8.17 12.23
CA ILE A 204 8.37 -8.31 12.64
C ILE A 204 8.01 -9.77 12.90
N ALA A 205 8.53 -10.71 12.10
CA ALA A 205 8.35 -12.13 12.35
C ALA A 205 8.99 -12.58 13.68
N GLU A 206 10.18 -12.07 14.02
CA GLU A 206 10.80 -12.31 15.32
C GLU A 206 10.04 -11.66 16.48
N LEU A 207 9.48 -10.46 16.29
CA LEU A 207 8.60 -9.81 17.27
C LEU A 207 7.32 -10.63 17.51
N CYS A 208 6.74 -11.22 16.46
CA CYS A 208 5.61 -12.15 16.56
C CYS A 208 5.94 -13.41 17.40
N LYS A 209 7.17 -13.93 17.29
CA LYS A 209 7.64 -15.02 18.18
C LYS A 209 7.80 -14.53 19.62
N LEU A 210 8.46 -13.39 19.82
CA LEU A 210 8.73 -12.80 21.14
C LEU A 210 7.44 -12.42 21.89
N ARG A 211 6.40 -11.97 21.16
CA ARG A 211 5.07 -11.66 21.72
C ARG A 211 4.56 -12.77 22.65
N ARG A 212 4.83 -14.02 22.31
CA ARG A 212 4.31 -15.19 23.04
C ARG A 212 5.00 -15.41 24.38
N THR A 213 6.23 -14.95 24.52
CA THR A 213 6.99 -15.05 25.77
C THR A 213 6.73 -13.85 26.68
N LEU A 214 6.08 -12.78 26.18
CA LEU A 214 5.82 -11.57 26.94
C LEU A 214 4.47 -11.64 27.69
N PRO A 215 4.46 -11.52 29.02
CA PRO A 215 3.22 -11.52 29.80
C PRO A 215 2.35 -10.30 29.42
N GLY A 216 1.06 -10.52 29.22
CA GLY A 216 0.08 -9.51 28.81
C GLY A 216 -0.12 -9.39 27.29
N PHE A 217 0.92 -9.63 26.48
CA PHE A 217 0.79 -9.64 25.02
C PHE A 217 0.32 -10.97 24.46
N SER A 218 0.41 -12.06 25.22
CA SER A 218 -0.06 -13.40 24.83
C SER A 218 -1.57 -13.42 24.51
N MET A 219 -2.37 -12.55 25.15
CA MET A 219 -3.81 -12.46 24.96
C MET A 219 -4.23 -11.72 23.68
N VAL A 220 -3.32 -10.96 23.06
CA VAL A 220 -3.58 -10.25 21.80
C VAL A 220 -3.60 -11.25 20.66
N HIS A 221 -4.59 -11.19 19.77
CA HIS A 221 -4.63 -12.07 18.60
C HIS A 221 -3.45 -11.80 17.67
N GLU A 222 -2.83 -12.85 17.11
CA GLU A 222 -1.61 -12.76 16.30
C GLU A 222 -1.77 -11.79 15.12
N TYR A 223 -2.87 -11.88 14.37
CA TYR A 223 -3.12 -11.01 13.23
C TYR A 223 -3.38 -9.55 13.62
N LEU A 224 -3.99 -9.30 14.78
CA LEU A 224 -4.18 -7.95 15.29
C LEU A 224 -2.83 -7.36 15.72
N PHE A 225 -2.01 -8.14 16.42
CA PHE A 225 -0.66 -7.74 16.79
C PHE A 225 0.15 -7.40 15.53
N LEU A 226 0.15 -8.28 14.53
CA LEU A 226 0.85 -8.07 13.26
C LEU A 226 0.39 -6.78 12.57
N ALA A 227 -0.93 -6.56 12.47
CA ALA A 227 -1.49 -5.35 11.88
C ALA A 227 -1.04 -4.08 12.63
N LEU A 228 -1.09 -4.10 13.96
CA LEU A 228 -0.65 -2.97 14.78
C LEU A 228 0.86 -2.74 14.67
N SER A 229 1.68 -3.80 14.65
CA SER A 229 3.13 -3.69 14.52
C SER A 229 3.53 -3.10 13.17
N TRP A 230 2.95 -3.57 12.06
CA TRP A 230 3.21 -3.00 10.75
C TRP A 230 2.69 -1.56 10.63
N GLY A 231 1.50 -1.28 11.15
CA GLY A 231 0.97 0.09 11.22
C GLY A 231 1.91 1.03 11.98
N ALA A 232 2.44 0.58 13.12
CA ALA A 232 3.40 1.34 13.92
C ALA A 232 4.73 1.55 13.18
N VAL A 233 5.29 0.52 12.52
CA VAL A 233 6.51 0.64 11.72
C VAL A 233 6.32 1.64 10.58
N MET A 234 5.24 1.52 9.81
CA MET A 234 4.95 2.44 8.70
C MET A 234 4.76 3.88 9.19
N ALA A 235 4.10 4.08 10.33
CA ALA A 235 3.98 5.40 10.95
C ALA A 235 5.34 5.95 11.41
N LEU A 236 6.18 5.11 12.02
CA LEU A 236 7.50 5.48 12.51
C LEU A 236 8.43 5.90 11.35
N LEU A 237 8.42 5.17 10.24
CA LEU A 237 9.20 5.48 9.04
C LEU A 237 8.82 6.83 8.40
N ARG A 238 7.60 7.32 8.67
CA ARG A 238 7.11 8.63 8.21
C ARG A 238 7.41 9.77 9.18
N THR A 239 7.95 9.48 10.38
CA THR A 239 8.39 10.52 11.31
C THR A 239 9.61 11.24 10.75
N SER A 240 9.75 12.53 11.04
CA SER A 240 10.88 13.35 10.56
C SER A 240 12.25 12.78 10.95
N VAL A 241 12.33 12.12 12.12
CA VAL A 241 13.55 11.52 12.66
C VAL A 241 14.10 10.42 11.74
N LEU A 242 13.24 9.54 11.23
CA LEU A 242 13.67 8.48 10.31
C LEU A 242 13.61 8.90 8.85
N LEU A 243 12.64 9.75 8.49
CA LEU A 243 12.44 10.18 7.12
C LEU A 243 13.61 11.05 6.64
N ALA A 244 14.05 12.04 7.41
CA ALA A 244 15.12 12.97 6.99
C ALA A 244 16.41 12.26 6.54
N PRO A 245 17.04 11.38 7.35
CA PRO A 245 18.26 10.68 6.92
C PRO A 245 18.01 9.75 5.73
N THR A 246 16.82 9.12 5.67
CA THR A 246 16.41 8.26 4.56
C THR A 246 16.32 9.03 3.25
N ILE A 247 15.74 10.24 3.29
CA ILE A 247 15.67 11.13 2.13
C ILE A 247 17.05 11.63 1.72
N THR A 248 17.95 11.94 2.66
CA THR A 248 19.34 12.33 2.33
C THR A 248 20.10 11.20 1.63
N LEU A 249 19.96 9.96 2.11
CA LEU A 249 20.55 8.80 1.46
C LEU A 249 19.96 8.58 0.06
N LEU A 250 18.63 8.66 -0.06
CA LEU A 250 17.95 8.57 -1.34
C LEU A 250 18.45 9.64 -2.31
N GLU A 251 18.59 10.89 -1.85
CA GLU A 251 19.07 11.99 -2.68
C GLU A 251 20.47 11.73 -3.22
N ALA A 252 21.38 11.22 -2.38
CA ALA A 252 22.72 10.85 -2.82
C ALA A 252 22.67 9.76 -3.90
N ALA A 253 21.85 8.72 -3.72
CA ALA A 253 21.70 7.65 -4.69
C ALA A 253 21.05 8.11 -6.00
N LEU A 254 20.02 8.96 -5.91
CA LEU A 254 19.30 9.50 -7.06
C LEU A 254 20.20 10.40 -7.91
N ARG A 255 21.09 11.19 -7.29
CA ARG A 255 22.08 11.99 -8.02
C ARG A 255 22.99 11.14 -8.91
N VAL A 256 23.37 9.93 -8.47
CA VAL A 256 24.23 9.02 -9.26
C VAL A 256 23.52 8.56 -10.53
N VAL A 257 22.20 8.36 -10.49
CA VAL A 257 21.41 7.94 -11.66
C VAL A 257 20.84 9.11 -12.47
N GLY A 258 21.30 10.34 -12.19
CA GLY A 258 20.90 11.53 -12.93
C GLY A 258 19.54 12.08 -12.53
N VAL A 259 19.06 11.83 -11.31
CA VAL A 259 17.81 12.42 -10.78
C VAL A 259 18.14 13.41 -9.67
N ARG A 260 17.55 14.61 -9.73
CA ARG A 260 17.82 15.71 -8.80
C ARG A 260 16.53 16.27 -8.24
N ARG A 261 16.64 16.87 -7.05
CA ARG A 261 15.55 17.59 -6.41
C ARG A 261 15.50 19.03 -6.92
N GLN A 262 14.40 19.41 -7.57
CA GLN A 262 14.12 20.76 -8.06
C GLN A 262 13.33 21.53 -7.00
N ALA A 263 13.80 22.72 -6.65
CA ALA A 263 13.06 23.63 -5.76
C ALA A 263 11.91 24.29 -6.53
N ILE A 264 10.74 24.36 -5.90
CA ILE A 264 9.61 25.18 -6.37
C ILE A 264 9.74 26.55 -5.71
N ASP A 265 9.46 27.60 -6.47
CA ASP A 265 9.41 28.97 -5.93
C ASP A 265 8.38 29.04 -4.77
N PRO A 266 8.75 29.51 -3.57
CA PRO A 266 7.83 29.66 -2.45
C PRO A 266 6.61 30.55 -2.74
N GLU A 267 6.74 31.50 -3.66
CA GLU A 267 5.64 32.38 -4.10
C GLU A 267 4.74 31.70 -5.14
N SER A 268 5.17 30.58 -5.72
CA SER A 268 4.35 29.79 -6.61
C SER A 268 3.25 29.07 -5.84
N ALA A 269 2.01 29.15 -6.34
CA ALA A 269 0.90 28.38 -5.79
C ALA A 269 1.13 26.85 -5.83
N TRP A 270 2.02 26.38 -6.70
CA TRP A 270 2.41 24.97 -6.75
C TRP A 270 3.11 24.51 -5.47
N ALA A 271 3.79 25.40 -4.74
CA ALA A 271 4.45 25.06 -3.50
C ALA A 271 3.44 24.60 -2.42
N GLY A 272 2.24 25.18 -2.41
CA GLY A 272 1.16 24.78 -1.49
C GLY A 272 0.47 23.47 -1.87
N VAL A 273 0.54 23.09 -3.15
CA VAL A 273 -0.16 21.90 -3.69
C VAL A 273 0.76 20.68 -3.73
N ILE A 274 1.98 20.83 -4.24
CA ILE A 274 2.95 19.75 -4.47
C ILE A 274 3.92 19.63 -3.27
N GLY A 275 4.21 20.76 -2.62
CA GLY A 275 5.26 20.92 -1.61
C GLY A 275 6.43 21.76 -2.13
N HIS A 276 7.48 21.91 -1.33
CA HIS A 276 8.60 22.82 -1.63
C HIS A 276 9.54 22.37 -2.75
N SER A 277 9.44 21.11 -3.17
CA SER A 277 10.32 20.54 -4.19
C SER A 277 9.76 19.27 -4.80
N TYR A 278 10.21 18.93 -6.00
CA TYR A 278 9.91 17.67 -6.69
C TYR A 278 11.17 17.05 -7.29
N TRP A 279 11.11 15.78 -7.69
CA TRP A 279 12.22 15.08 -8.33
C TRP A 279 12.12 15.17 -9.85
N VAL A 280 13.24 15.47 -10.51
CA VAL A 280 13.35 15.66 -11.96
C VAL A 280 14.64 15.04 -12.49
N ASP A 281 14.67 14.72 -13.78
CA ASP A 281 15.91 14.36 -14.46
C ASP A 281 16.92 15.52 -14.43
N ALA A 282 18.21 15.21 -14.32
CA ALA A 282 19.28 16.18 -14.24
C ALA A 282 19.35 17.09 -15.48
N SER A 283 18.89 16.63 -16.65
CA SER A 283 18.76 17.45 -17.86
C SER A 283 17.71 18.54 -17.74
N GLY A 284 16.64 18.30 -16.96
CA GLY A 284 15.56 19.25 -16.68
C GLY A 284 15.81 20.17 -15.48
N TYR A 285 16.84 19.90 -14.68
CA TYR A 285 17.15 20.64 -13.45
C TYR A 285 17.54 22.09 -13.72
N ARG A 286 17.01 22.99 -12.89
CA ARG A 286 17.30 24.42 -12.90
C ARG A 286 17.92 24.85 -11.56
N PRO A 287 19.00 25.65 -11.58
CA PRO A 287 19.64 26.13 -10.36
C PRO A 287 18.76 27.04 -9.50
N SER A 288 17.91 27.86 -10.14
CA SER A 288 16.94 28.71 -9.47
C SER A 288 15.63 27.95 -9.18
N PRO A 289 14.89 28.33 -8.13
CA PRO A 289 13.52 27.87 -7.94
C PRO A 289 12.67 28.12 -9.18
N VAL A 290 11.73 27.21 -9.48
CA VAL A 290 10.88 27.28 -10.68
C VAL A 290 9.42 27.52 -10.32
N SER A 291 8.75 28.35 -11.12
CA SER A 291 7.29 28.56 -11.05
C SER A 291 6.52 27.69 -12.03
N TYR A 292 7.22 27.07 -12.99
CA TYR A 292 6.67 26.11 -13.94
C TYR A 292 6.95 24.69 -13.45
N VAL A 293 5.93 23.83 -13.47
CA VAL A 293 6.01 22.43 -13.05
C VAL A 293 5.55 21.49 -14.17
N PRO A 294 6.06 20.25 -14.25
CA PRO A 294 5.62 19.31 -15.29
C PRO A 294 4.13 18.98 -15.21
N LEU A 295 3.45 18.85 -16.35
CA LEU A 295 2.05 18.44 -16.37
C LEU A 295 1.87 16.99 -15.88
N SER A 296 2.84 16.09 -16.09
CA SER A 296 2.78 14.73 -15.54
C SER A 296 2.78 14.74 -14.00
N LEU A 297 3.51 15.66 -13.39
CA LEU A 297 3.52 15.85 -11.94
C LEU A 297 2.15 16.33 -11.45
N LEU A 298 1.50 17.23 -12.18
CA LEU A 298 0.14 17.68 -11.86
C LEU A 298 -0.89 16.56 -12.01
N LEU A 299 -0.70 15.66 -12.98
CA LEU A 299 -1.54 14.47 -13.16
C LEU A 299 -1.42 13.48 -11.98
N GLU A 300 -0.26 13.41 -11.34
CA GLU A 300 -0.02 12.62 -10.12
C GLU A 300 -0.50 13.32 -8.84
N THR A 301 -0.83 14.60 -8.92
CA THR A 301 -1.25 15.40 -7.76
C THR A 301 -2.74 15.21 -7.48
N PRO A 302 -3.14 14.89 -6.23
CA PRO A 302 -4.54 14.68 -5.89
C PRO A 302 -5.35 15.98 -6.03
N HIS A 303 -6.60 15.85 -6.46
CA HIS A 303 -7.58 16.94 -6.59
C HIS A 303 -7.27 18.03 -7.65
N MET A 304 -6.25 17.83 -8.49
CA MET A 304 -5.96 18.71 -9.61
C MET A 304 -6.85 18.40 -10.83
N ASP A 305 -7.56 19.40 -11.34
CA ASP A 305 -8.35 19.26 -12.57
C ASP A 305 -7.57 19.77 -13.77
N VAL A 306 -6.81 18.85 -14.37
CA VAL A 306 -5.98 19.11 -15.55
C VAL A 306 -6.75 19.60 -16.79
N ARG A 307 -8.09 19.60 -16.78
CA ARG A 307 -8.90 20.22 -17.85
C ARG A 307 -8.80 21.75 -17.85
N HIS A 308 -8.33 22.34 -16.76
CA HIS A 308 -8.09 23.79 -16.68
C HIS A 308 -6.69 24.21 -17.17
N VAL A 309 -5.94 23.29 -17.79
CA VAL A 309 -4.64 23.60 -18.39
C VAL A 309 -4.84 24.02 -19.84
N ILE A 310 -4.54 25.28 -20.17
CA ILE A 310 -4.60 25.83 -21.52
C ILE A 310 -3.29 26.57 -21.78
N ASP A 311 -2.55 26.18 -22.82
CA ASP A 311 -1.36 26.92 -23.31
C ASP A 311 -0.35 27.30 -22.20
N HIS A 312 0.13 26.27 -21.49
CA HIS A 312 0.99 26.29 -20.31
C HIS A 312 0.39 26.92 -19.05
N ALA A 313 -0.82 27.46 -19.08
CA ALA A 313 -1.45 28.10 -17.93
C ALA A 313 -2.49 27.17 -17.27
N TYR A 314 -2.44 27.02 -15.95
CA TYR A 314 -3.53 26.43 -15.17
C TYR A 314 -4.41 27.56 -14.64
N GLY A 315 -5.63 27.71 -15.17
CA GLY A 315 -6.53 28.82 -14.82
C GLY A 315 -7.98 28.55 -15.21
N ALA A 316 -8.92 29.03 -14.40
CA ALA A 316 -10.34 29.04 -14.73
C ALA A 316 -10.61 30.01 -15.90
N ASN A 317 -11.69 29.76 -16.65
CA ASN A 317 -12.11 30.52 -17.82
C ASN A 317 -11.82 32.04 -17.72
N ASP A 318 -11.24 32.59 -18.79
CA ASP A 318 -10.95 34.02 -19.04
C ASP A 318 -9.68 34.67 -18.45
N VAL A 319 -8.65 33.90 -18.08
CA VAL A 319 -7.33 34.53 -17.81
C VAL A 319 -6.66 34.96 -19.13
N ARG A 320 -6.40 36.27 -19.25
CA ARG A 320 -5.69 36.87 -20.38
C ARG A 320 -4.31 36.23 -20.53
N ARG A 321 -4.05 35.69 -21.73
CA ARG A 321 -2.76 35.16 -22.17
C ARG A 321 -1.67 36.21 -21.93
N HIS A 322 -0.78 35.98 -20.98
CA HIS A 322 0.47 36.73 -20.91
C HIS A 322 1.54 35.99 -21.71
N CYS A 323 1.83 36.55 -22.87
CA CYS A 323 2.92 36.17 -23.75
C CYS A 323 4.23 36.67 -23.13
N ASP A 324 4.98 35.78 -22.50
CA ASP A 324 6.45 35.73 -22.49
C ASP A 324 6.87 34.56 -21.58
N HIS A 325 6.92 33.36 -22.16
CA HIS A 325 7.46 32.20 -21.45
C HIS A 325 8.98 32.33 -21.32
N PRO A 326 9.58 31.87 -20.22
CA PRO A 326 11.02 31.74 -20.13
C PRO A 326 11.55 30.91 -21.31
N GLU A 327 12.64 31.35 -21.94
CA GLU A 327 13.20 30.69 -23.15
C GLU A 327 13.44 29.18 -22.93
N TRP A 328 13.77 28.80 -21.71
CA TRP A 328 14.04 27.40 -21.37
C TRP A 328 12.82 26.47 -21.56
N VAL A 329 11.59 26.99 -21.51
CA VAL A 329 10.35 26.22 -21.71
C VAL A 329 10.31 25.60 -23.11
N ALA A 330 10.79 26.31 -24.13
CA ALA A 330 10.81 25.85 -25.51
C ALA A 330 11.72 24.62 -25.74
N TYR A 331 12.66 24.36 -24.82
CA TYR A 331 13.63 23.28 -24.93
C TYR A 331 13.33 22.10 -24.02
N GLN A 332 12.18 22.09 -23.33
CA GLN A 332 11.81 20.98 -22.46
C GLN A 332 11.23 19.82 -23.26
N CYS A 333 11.64 18.60 -22.92
CA CYS A 333 11.07 17.38 -23.45
C CYS A 333 9.72 17.03 -22.78
N GLU A 334 9.18 17.92 -21.96
CA GLU A 334 7.95 17.74 -21.22
C GLU A 334 7.11 19.01 -21.21
N TYR A 335 5.78 18.85 -21.28
CA TYR A 335 4.87 19.98 -21.21
C TYR A 335 4.77 20.49 -19.77
N VAL A 336 5.26 21.71 -19.54
CA VAL A 336 5.28 22.37 -18.22
C VAL A 336 4.13 23.35 -18.07
N VAL A 337 3.71 23.63 -16.84
CA VAL A 337 2.54 24.44 -16.53
C VAL A 337 2.87 25.44 -15.43
N PHE A 338 2.42 26.68 -15.56
CA PHE A 338 2.43 27.70 -14.54
C PHE A 338 1.00 27.98 -14.05
N LEU A 339 0.85 28.52 -12.83
CA LEU A 339 -0.46 28.98 -12.38
C LEU A 339 -0.75 30.36 -13.01
N ALA A 340 -1.88 30.49 -13.71
CA ALA A 340 -2.33 31.78 -14.21
C ALA A 340 -2.86 32.61 -13.03
N HIS A 341 -2.32 33.83 -12.83
CA HIS A 341 -2.77 34.74 -11.78
C HIS A 341 -4.10 35.41 -12.12
#